data_AF-A0A951TJQ4-F1
#
_entry.id   AF-A0A951TJQ4-F1
#
_cell.length_a   1.000
_cell.length_b   1.000
_cell.length_c   1.000
_cell.angle_alpha   90.00
_cell.angle_beta   90.00
_cell.angle_gamma   90.00
#
_symmetry.space_group_name_H-M   'P 1'
#
loop_
_entity.id
_entity.type
_entity.pdbx_description
1 polymer ?
#
loop_
_entity_poly.entity_id
_entity_poly.type
_entity_poly.pdbx_seq_one_letter_code
_entity_poly.pdbx_strand_id
1 'polypeptide(L)' 'MGQQQLLLIVLGVIIVGIAIVVGINLFNANAESSTQDSIVAQGTNIGALAQQYYKKPVALGGGGNSF' A
#
# COMPACT_ATOMS: atom_id res chain seq x y z
N MET A 1 -21.49 29.42 33.47
CA MET A 1 -20.09 29.22 33.03
C MET A 1 -19.67 27.75 33.07
N GLY A 2 -19.81 27.02 34.18
CA GLY A 2 -19.42 25.60 34.25
C GLY A 2 -20.10 24.66 33.24
N GLN A 3 -21.39 24.83 32.96
CA GLN A 3 -22.13 24.00 31.99
C GLN A 3 -21.69 24.21 30.53
N GLN A 4 -21.42 25.46 30.12
CA GLN A 4 -20.94 25.76 28.77
C GLN A 4 -19.51 25.22 28.55
N GLN A 5 -18.66 25.34 29.56
CA GLN A 5 -17.28 24.86 29.49
C GLN A 5 -17.22 23.32 29.42
N LEU A 6 -18.09 22.63 30.17
CA LEU A 6 -18.26 21.18 30.07
C LEU A 6 -18.71 20.75 28.67
N LEU A 7 -19.69 21.45 28.08
CA LEU A 7 -20.17 21.15 26.72
C LEU A 7 -19.06 21.28 25.68
N LEU A 8 -18.22 22.31 25.78
CA LEU A 8 -17.11 22.52 24.84
C LEU A 8 -16.04 21.43 24.95
N ILE A 9 -15.74 20.95 26.16
CA ILE A 9 -14.78 19.85 26.36
C ILE A 9 -15.31 18.56 25.74
N VAL A 10 -16.59 18.23 25.98
CA VAL A 10 -17.21 17.03 25.40
C VAL A 10 -17.18 17.06 23.88
N LEU A 11 -17.47 18.22 23.28
CA LEU A 11 -17.38 18.41 21.83
C LEU A 11 -15.95 18.16 21.30
N GLY A 12 -14.93 18.67 22.00
CA GLY A 12 -13.54 18.45 21.65
C GLY A 12 -13.14 16.96 21.68
N VAL A 13 -13.54 16.24 22.73
CA VAL A 13 -13.21 14.81 22.86
C VAL A 13 -13.87 13.97 21.77
N ILE A 14 -15.10 14.29 21.36
CA ILE A 14 -15.79 13.59 20.27
C ILE A 14 -15.02 13.75 18.95
N ILE A 15 -14.56 14.97 18.64
CA ILE A 15 -13.80 15.25 17.42
C ILE A 15 -12.49 14.46 17.42
N VAL A 16 -11.75 14.48 18.54
CA VAL A 16 -10.49 13.72 18.66
C VAL A 16 -10.75 12.21 18.53
N GLY A 17 -11.81 11.69 19.15
CA GLY A 17 -12.19 10.28 19.05
C GLY A 17 -12.42 9.84 17.61
N ILE A 18 -13.17 10.62 16.84
CA ILE A 18 -13.43 10.33 15.41
C ILE A 18 -12.13 10.43 14.60
N ALA A 19 -11.30 11.45 14.84
CA ALA A 19 -10.05 11.65 14.12
C ALA A 19 -9.09 10.46 14.29
N ILE A 20 -9.01 9.87 15.49
CA ILE A 20 -8.19 8.67 15.74
C ILE A 20 -8.69 7.48 14.93
N VAL A 21 -10.00 7.21 14.96
CA VAL A 21 -10.59 6.07 14.24
C VAL A 21 -10.42 6.22 12.72
N VAL A 22 -10.68 7.42 12.17
CA VAL A 22 -10.49 7.69 10.74
C VAL A 22 -9.01 7.58 10.36
N GLY A 23 -8.11 8.11 11.18
CA GLY A 23 -6.67 8.02 10.97
C GLY A 23 -6.17 6.58 10.88
N ILE A 24 -6.64 5.70 11.78
CA ILE A 24 -6.28 4.27 11.77
C ILE A 24 -6.82 3.59 10.51
N ASN A 25 -8.08 3.83 10.13
CA ASN A 25 -8.66 3.23 8.93
C ASN A 25 -7.92 3.66 7.67
N LEU A 26 -7.59 4.96 7.56
CA LEU A 26 -6.82 5.48 6.44
C LEU A 26 -5.41 4.87 6.40
N PHE A 27 -4.74 4.76 7.55
CA PHE A 27 -3.42 4.14 7.62
C PHE A 27 -3.45 2.68 7.15
N ASN A 28 -4.42 1.89 7.60
CA ASN A 28 -4.61 0.50 7.19
C ASN A 28 -4.88 0.40 5.68
N ALA A 29 -5.78 1.24 5.14
CA ALA A 29 -6.06 1.27 3.71
C ALA A 29 -4.82 1.62 2.87
N ASN A 30 -3.99 2.57 3.33
CA ASN A 30 -2.73 2.90 2.65
C ASN A 30 -1.71 1.76 2.73
N ALA A 31 -1.61 1.06 3.87
CA ALA A 31 -0.72 -0.09 4.01
C ALA A 31 -1.11 -1.24 3.09
N GLU A 32 -2.42 -1.50 2.93
CA GLU A 32 -2.94 -2.48 1.99
C GLU A 32 -2.63 -2.09 0.54
N SER A 33 -2.96 -0.86 0.14
CA SER A 33 -2.64 -0.36 -1.22
C SER A 33 -1.14 -0.42 -1.51
N SER A 34 -0.29 -0.03 -0.57
CA SER A 34 1.18 -0.09 -0.72
C SER A 34 1.68 -1.52 -0.90
N THR A 35 1.06 -2.49 -0.21
CA THR A 35 1.38 -3.91 -0.36
C THR A 35 0.97 -4.40 -1.74
N GLN A 36 -0.22 -4.04 -2.21
CA GLN A 36 -0.70 -4.38 -3.56
C GLN A 36 0.24 -3.80 -4.63
N ASP A 37 0.62 -2.53 -4.52
CA ASP A 37 1.58 -1.88 -5.42
C ASP A 37 2.93 -2.60 -5.45
N SER A 38 3.42 -3.03 -4.27
CA SER A 38 4.66 -3.81 -4.18
C SER A 38 4.56 -5.15 -4.91
N ILE A 39 3.44 -5.86 -4.77
CA ILE A 39 3.22 -7.14 -5.47
C ILE A 39 3.17 -6.91 -6.98
N VAL A 40 2.48 -5.86 -7.45
CA VAL A 40 2.43 -5.51 -8.87
C VAL A 40 3.82 -5.17 -9.41
N ALA A 41 4.62 -4.41 -8.66
CA ALA A 41 5.99 -4.09 -9.04
C ALA A 41 6.87 -5.35 -9.13
N GLN A 42 6.75 -6.27 -8.18
CA GLN A 42 7.46 -7.56 -8.21
C GLN A 42 7.03 -8.42 -9.41
N GLY A 43 5.72 -8.52 -9.68
CA GLY A 43 5.20 -9.24 -10.84
C GLY A 43 5.70 -8.66 -12.16
N THR A 44 5.73 -7.33 -12.26
CA THR A 44 6.29 -6.62 -13.42
C THR A 44 7.79 -6.92 -13.59
N ASN A 45 8.54 -6.95 -12.49
CA ASN A 45 9.97 -7.28 -12.51
C ASN A 45 10.20 -8.73 -12.98
N ILE A 46 9.47 -9.70 -12.43
CA ILE A 46 9.54 -11.10 -12.86
C ILE A 46 9.17 -11.22 -14.34
N GLY A 47 8.13 -10.52 -14.80
CA GLY A 47 7.75 -10.48 -16.21
C GLY A 47 8.89 -9.94 -17.10
N ALA A 48 9.56 -8.86 -16.67
CA ALA A 48 10.70 -8.32 -17.38
C ALA A 48 11.88 -9.31 -17.43
N LEU A 49 12.17 -10.00 -16.32
CA LEU A 49 13.21 -11.03 -16.26
C LEU A 49 12.87 -12.24 -17.15
N ALA A 50 11.62 -12.68 -17.18
CA ALA A 50 11.17 -13.76 -18.05
C ALA A 50 11.29 -13.38 -19.54
N GLN A 51 10.94 -12.15 -19.90
CA GLN A 51 11.14 -11.63 -21.25
C GLN A 51 12.62 -11.51 -21.62
N GLN A 52 13.45 -11.09 -20.66
CA GLN A 52 14.90 -11.05 -20.84
C GLN A 52 15.48 -12.46 -21.03
N TYR A 53 15.03 -13.44 -20.25
CA TYR A 53 15.44 -14.84 -20.39
C TYR A 53 15.04 -15.39 -21.76
N TYR A 54 13.77 -15.22 -22.16
CA TYR A 54 13.24 -15.67 -23.44
C TYR A 54 14.07 -15.15 -24.64
N LYS A 55 14.42 -13.85 -24.62
CA LYS A 55 15.19 -13.21 -25.71
C LYS A 55 16.68 -13.55 -25.69
N LYS A 56 17.21 -14.01 -24.56
CA LYS A 56 18.63 -14.32 -24.42
C LYS A 56 18.94 -15.66 -25.12
N PRO A 57 20.00 -15.75 -25.95
CA PRO A 57 20.38 -17.00 -26.62
C PRO A 57 20.76 -18.10 -25.62
N VAL A 58 20.48 -19.37 -25.96
CA VAL A 58 20.80 -20.54 -25.12
C VAL A 58 22.29 -20.64 -24.80
N ALA A 59 23.15 -20.28 -25.76
CA ALA A 59 24.60 -20.26 -25.59
C ALA A 59 25.10 -19.31 -24.48
N LEU A 60 24.29 -18.33 -24.07
CA LEU A 60 24.59 -17.40 -22.97
C LEU A 60 23.79 -17.73 -21.70
N GLY A 61 23.10 -18.88 -21.64
CA GLY A 61 22.24 -19.28 -20.52
C GLY A 61 20.87 -18.61 -20.53
N GLY A 62 20.31 -18.33 -21.71
CA GLY A 62 18.93 -17.87 -21.91
C GLY A 62 18.00 -18.94 -22.49
N GLY A 63 16.74 -18.58 -22.70
CA GLY A 63 15.69 -19.49 -23.18
C GLY A 63 15.65 -19.69 -24.70
N GLY A 64 16.33 -18.85 -25.49
CA GLY A 64 16.43 -19.03 -26.94
C GLY A 64 15.10 -19.02 -27.69
N ASN A 65 14.20 -18.10 -27.33
CA ASN A 65 12.79 -18.06 -27.76
C ASN A 65 11.91 -19.22 -27.24
N SER A 66 12.35 -19.88 -26.16
CA SER A 66 11.54 -20.75 -25.32
C SER A 66 11.58 -20.24 -23.87
N PHE A 67 10.56 -20.59 -23.09
CA PHE A 67 10.55 -20.40 -21.64
C PHE A 67 11.13 -21.61 -20.93
#